data_AF-A0A533UQQ0-F1
#
_entry.id   AF-A0A533UQQ0-F1
#
_cell.length_a   1.000
_cell.length_b   1.000
_cell.length_c   1.000
_cell.angle_alpha   90.00
_cell.angle_beta   90.00
_cell.angle_gamma   90.00
#
_symmetry.space_group_name_H-M   'P 1'
#
loop_
_entity.id
_entity.type
_entity.pdbx_description
1 polymer ?
#
loop_
_entity_poly.entity_id
_entity_poly.type
_entity_poly.pdbx_seq_one_letter_code
_entity_poly.pdbx_strand_id
1 'polypeptide(L)'
;MFPIRTNNRRAISVVMTTMIILVASVVLGTGVVIYGTSLFQTGGQQQSISSQGIKLWVNSTAQSGVNNAWGAAAIRNNGDVLVSFNTIQIRGTSVPFNGWFVDANRVQTSKPSLT
;
A
#
# COMPACT_ATOMS: atom_id res chain seq x y z
N MET A 1 -7.83 63.31 -27.79
CA MET A 1 -8.21 62.21 -26.87
C MET A 1 -9.65 61.84 -27.19
N PHE A 2 -9.87 60.74 -27.90
CA PHE A 2 -11.20 60.34 -28.37
C PHE A 2 -11.96 59.60 -27.25
N PRO A 3 -13.23 59.93 -26.98
CA PRO A 3 -14.00 59.26 -25.93
C PRO A 3 -14.34 57.82 -26.37
N ILE A 4 -13.81 56.84 -25.65
CA ILE A 4 -14.11 55.41 -25.85
C ILE A 4 -15.56 55.18 -25.42
N ARG A 5 -16.47 54.92 -26.36
CA ARG A 5 -17.88 54.56 -26.07
C ARG A 5 -17.92 53.30 -25.18
N THR A 6 -18.45 53.41 -23.96
CA THR A 6 -18.41 52.37 -22.91
C THR A 6 -19.67 51.49 -22.81
N ASN A 7 -20.77 51.83 -23.50
CA ASN A 7 -22.04 51.11 -23.34
C ASN A 7 -22.02 49.66 -23.84
N ASN A 8 -21.36 49.36 -24.97
CA ASN A 8 -21.27 47.98 -25.48
C ASN A 8 -20.33 47.11 -24.63
N ARG A 9 -19.37 47.73 -23.92
CA ARG A 9 -18.46 47.01 -23.02
C ARG A 9 -19.18 46.48 -21.78
N ARG A 10 -20.24 47.14 -21.30
CA ARG A 10 -21.05 46.68 -20.16
C ARG A 10 -21.85 45.41 -20.48
N ALA A 11 -22.48 45.36 -21.67
CA ALA A 11 -23.19 44.15 -22.10
C ALA A 11 -22.21 42.97 -22.28
N ILE A 12 -21.04 43.23 -22.86
CA ILE A 12 -19.99 42.21 -23.07
C ILE A 12 -19.37 41.75 -21.73
N SER A 13 -19.18 42.64 -20.75
CA SER A 13 -18.60 42.26 -19.46
C SER A 13 -19.51 41.31 -18.67
N VAL A 14 -20.82 41.50 -18.74
CA VAL A 14 -21.79 40.61 -18.09
C VAL A 14 -21.69 39.20 -18.67
N VAL A 15 -21.59 39.07 -19.99
CA VAL A 15 -21.42 37.77 -20.67
C VAL A 15 -20.10 37.10 -20.30
N MET A 16 -19.01 37.86 -20.20
CA MET A 16 -17.72 37.31 -19.79
C MET A 16 -17.77 36.76 -18.36
N THR A 17 -18.38 37.50 -17.42
CA THR A 17 -18.47 37.06 -16.03
C THR A 17 -19.34 35.80 -15.90
N THR A 18 -20.44 35.71 -16.64
CA THR A 18 -21.27 34.48 -16.63
C THR A 18 -20.54 33.29 -17.24
N MET A 19 -19.77 33.48 -18.31
CA MET A 19 -18.95 32.41 -18.89
C MET A 19 -17.85 31.92 -17.94
N ILE A 20 -17.15 32.84 -17.27
CA ILE A 20 -16.13 32.48 -16.29
C ILE A 20 -16.73 31.67 -15.15
N ILE A 21 -17.87 32.10 -14.61
CA ILE A 21 -18.54 31.40 -13.50
C ILE A 21 -19.06 30.02 -13.96
N LEU A 22 -19.61 29.92 -15.18
CA LEU A 22 -20.08 28.64 -15.75
C LEU A 22 -18.94 27.63 -15.91
N VAL A 23 -17.79 28.08 -16.43
CA VAL A 23 -16.63 27.20 -16.58
C VAL A 23 -16.07 26.83 -15.21
N ALA A 24 -15.95 27.79 -14.29
CA ALA A 24 -15.46 27.56 -12.95
C ALA A 24 -16.32 26.56 -12.18
N SER A 25 -17.65 26.62 -12.29
CA SER A 25 -18.55 25.70 -11.58
C SER A 25 -18.43 24.26 -12.06
N VAL A 26 -18.31 24.04 -13.37
CA VAL A 26 -18.11 22.70 -13.94
C VAL A 26 -16.75 22.13 -13.54
N VAL A 27 -15.69 22.95 -13.60
CA VAL A 27 -14.33 22.52 -13.21
C VAL A 27 -14.25 22.16 -11.73
N LEU A 28 -14.86 22.97 -10.85
CA LEU A 28 -14.91 22.68 -9.42
C LEU A 28 -15.75 21.43 -9.14
N GLY A 29 -16.88 21.27 -9.82
CA GLY A 29 -17.74 20.09 -9.70
C GLY A 29 -17.04 18.79 -10.08
N THR A 30 -16.39 18.75 -11.25
CA THR A 30 -15.67 17.56 -11.71
C THR A 30 -14.45 17.25 -10.85
N GLY A 31 -13.71 18.28 -10.42
CA GLY A 31 -12.55 18.12 -9.54
C GLY A 31 -12.91 17.43 -8.22
N VAL A 32 -14.00 17.86 -7.57
CA VAL A 32 -14.46 17.24 -6.31
C VAL A 32 -14.94 15.81 -6.53
N VAL A 33 -15.63 15.53 -7.63
CA VAL A 33 -16.10 14.17 -7.94
C VAL A 33 -14.92 13.22 -8.16
N ILE A 34 -13.94 13.60 -8.99
CA ILE A 34 -12.75 12.79 -9.26
C ILE A 34 -11.94 12.58 -7.98
N TYR A 35 -11.75 13.64 -7.18
CA TYR A 35 -11.04 13.52 -5.92
C TYR A 35 -11.78 12.61 -4.93
N GLY A 36 -13.10 12.76 -4.80
CA GLY A 36 -13.94 11.90 -3.97
C GLY A 36 -13.86 10.44 -4.39
N THR A 37 -13.99 10.14 -5.68
CA THR A 37 -13.87 8.75 -6.16
C THR A 37 -12.46 8.20 -5.97
N SER A 38 -11.42 9.02 -6.13
CA SER A 38 -10.03 8.58 -5.90
C SER A 38 -9.78 8.21 -4.43
N LEU A 39 -10.35 8.97 -3.49
CA LEU A 39 -10.28 8.71 -2.05
C LEU A 39 -10.97 7.40 -1.68
N PHE A 40 -12.13 7.09 -2.26
CA PHE A 40 -12.80 5.81 -2.00
C PHE A 40 -12.09 4.62 -2.65
N GLN A 41 -11.53 4.80 -3.84
CA GLN A 41 -10.75 3.77 -4.52
C GLN A 41 -9.47 3.42 -3.74
N THR A 42 -8.74 4.42 -3.23
CA THR A 42 -7.52 4.19 -2.43
C THR A 42 -7.82 3.88 -0.96
N GLY A 43 -8.90 4.40 -0.40
CA GLY A 43 -9.31 4.08 0.98
C GLY A 43 -9.89 2.68 1.14
N GLY A 44 -10.50 2.12 0.08
CA GLY A 44 -11.02 0.75 0.04
C GLY A 44 -9.93 -0.32 -0.16
N GLN A 45 -8.74 0.06 -0.59
CA GLN A 45 -7.57 -0.79 -0.74
C GLN A 45 -6.98 -1.13 0.63
N GLN A 46 -7.70 -1.94 1.39
CA GLN A 46 -7.29 -2.39 2.71
C GLN A 46 -6.08 -3.31 2.57
N GLN A 47 -4.97 -2.94 3.20
CA GLN A 47 -3.82 -3.81 3.36
C GLN A 47 -4.06 -4.66 4.61
N SER A 48 -4.49 -5.91 4.42
CA SER A 48 -4.71 -6.85 5.51
C SER A 48 -3.88 -8.10 5.27
N ILE A 49 -2.89 -8.32 6.13
CA ILE A 49 -2.14 -9.57 6.17
C ILE A 49 -2.55 -10.29 7.45
N SER A 50 -2.94 -11.55 7.30
CA SER A 50 -3.13 -12.45 8.44
C SER A 50 -2.09 -13.57 8.41
N SER A 51 -1.48 -13.85 9.56
CA SER A 51 -0.61 -15.01 9.75
C SER A 51 -1.37 -16.10 10.50
N GLN A 52 -1.31 -17.34 10.02
CA GLN A 52 -1.97 -18.49 10.63
C GLN A 52 -0.97 -19.63 10.83
N GLY A 53 -1.23 -20.47 11.85
CA GLY A 53 -0.49 -21.71 12.05
C GLY A 53 1.02 -21.53 12.28
N ILE A 54 1.44 -20.44 12.92
CA ILE A 54 2.85 -20.20 13.26
C ILE A 54 3.34 -21.32 14.19
N LYS A 55 4.33 -22.08 13.74
CA LYS A 55 5.00 -23.12 14.52
C LYS A 55 6.50 -22.86 14.49
N LEU A 56 7.13 -22.97 15.65
CA LEU A 56 8.56 -22.78 15.83
C LEU A 56 9.13 -24.04 16.46
N TRP A 57 10.27 -24.47 15.95
CA TRP A 57 11.03 -25.59 16.45
C TRP A 57 12.47 -25.15 16.67
N VAL A 58 13.07 -25.68 17.71
CA VAL A 58 14.48 -25.49 18.03
C VAL A 58 15.11 -26.86 18.10
N ASN A 59 16.26 -27.02 17.46
CA ASN A 59 17.10 -28.17 17.75
C ASN A 59 17.95 -27.87 18.98
N SER A 60 17.74 -28.63 20.05
CA SER A 60 18.51 -28.51 21.30
C SER A 60 19.85 -29.23 21.24
N THR A 61 20.07 -30.13 20.26
CA THR A 61 21.36 -30.76 20.02
C THR A 61 22.11 -30.00 18.93
N ALA A 62 23.21 -29.35 19.32
CA ALA A 62 24.07 -28.63 18.40
C ALA A 62 24.68 -29.59 17.39
N GLN A 63 24.35 -29.44 16.10
CA GLN A 63 25.05 -30.12 15.03
C GLN A 63 26.22 -29.24 14.63
N SER A 64 27.45 -29.68 14.92
CA SER A 64 28.67 -28.90 14.68
C SER A 64 28.80 -27.58 15.48
N GLY A 65 28.23 -27.51 16.68
CA GLY A 65 28.35 -26.34 17.56
C GLY A 65 27.36 -25.20 17.28
N VAL A 66 26.45 -25.39 16.32
CA VAL A 66 25.41 -24.40 15.95
C VAL A 66 24.03 -24.92 16.34
N ASN A 67 23.28 -24.11 17.07
CA ASN A 67 21.88 -24.37 17.40
C ASN A 67 20.99 -23.72 16.34
N ASN A 68 20.25 -24.53 15.59
CA ASN A 68 19.37 -24.05 14.53
C ASN A 68 17.94 -23.96 15.05
N ALA A 69 17.26 -22.87 14.69
CA ALA A 69 15.83 -22.68 14.93
C ALA A 69 15.13 -22.55 13.58
N TRP A 70 13.99 -23.22 13.44
CA TRP A 70 13.18 -23.17 12.23
C TRP A 70 11.75 -22.83 12.56
N GLY A 71 11.11 -22.08 11.68
CA GLY A 71 9.73 -21.68 11.82
C GLY A 71 8.97 -21.89 10.53
N ALA A 72 7.71 -22.27 10.67
CA ALA A 72 6.76 -22.23 9.58
C ALA A 72 5.60 -21.31 9.96
N ALA A 73 5.21 -20.44 9.05
CA ALA A 73 4.04 -19.59 9.20
C ALA A 73 3.28 -19.59 7.87
N ALA A 74 1.97 -19.78 7.93
CA ALA A 74 1.12 -19.51 6.78
C ALA A 74 0.80 -18.02 6.77
N ILE A 75 1.06 -17.36 5.65
CA ILE A 75 0.77 -15.95 5.46
C ILE A 75 -0.34 -15.86 4.41
N ARG A 76 -1.42 -15.17 4.74
CA ARG A 76 -2.51 -14.88 3.81
C ARG A 76 -2.65 -13.37 3.65
N ASN A 77 -2.57 -12.91 2.40
CA ASN A 77 -3.00 -11.57 2.05
C ASN A 77 -4.52 -11.60 1.89
N ASN A 78 -5.22 -10.90 2.77
CA ASN A 78 -6.67 -10.72 2.75
C ASN A 78 -7.05 -9.37 2.13
N GLY A 79 -6.07 -8.54 1.79
CA GLY A 79 -6.24 -7.24 1.16
C GLY A 79 -6.25 -7.30 -0.37
N ASP A 80 -6.59 -6.17 -0.97
CA ASP A 80 -6.66 -5.98 -2.44
C ASP A 80 -5.31 -5.51 -3.04
N VAL A 81 -4.33 -5.20 -2.19
CA VAL A 81 -3.03 -4.65 -2.59
C VAL A 81 -1.91 -5.64 -2.30
N LEU A 82 -0.88 -5.67 -3.16
CA LEU A 82 0.35 -6.40 -2.87
C LEU A 82 1.06 -5.80 -1.67
N VAL A 83 1.42 -6.65 -0.71
CA VAL A 83 2.14 -6.23 0.49
C VAL A 83 3.45 -7.01 0.57
N SER A 84 4.52 -6.33 0.97
CA SER A 84 5.85 -6.91 1.16
C SER A 84 6.19 -7.07 2.64
N PHE A 85 7.06 -8.02 2.94
CA PHE A 85 7.60 -8.24 4.28
C PHE A 85 8.99 -7.64 4.38
N ASN A 86 9.24 -6.87 5.43
CA ASN A 86 10.55 -6.25 5.67
C ASN A 86 11.28 -6.82 6.90
N THR A 87 10.54 -7.36 7.87
CA THR A 87 11.13 -7.87 9.11
C THR A 87 10.25 -8.95 9.69
N ILE A 88 10.86 -10.02 10.18
CA ILE A 88 10.21 -11.04 11.01
C ILE A 88 10.65 -10.80 12.45
N GLN A 89 9.70 -10.65 13.37
CA GLN A 89 9.99 -10.49 14.80
C GLN A 89 9.44 -11.69 15.58
N ILE A 90 10.31 -12.32 16.36
CA ILE A 90 9.96 -13.47 17.20
C ILE A 90 10.51 -13.20 18.60
N ARG A 91 9.62 -13.14 19.60
CA ARG A 91 9.98 -12.99 21.03
C ARG A 91 11.00 -11.87 21.31
N GLY A 92 10.85 -10.71 20.67
CA GLY A 92 11.75 -9.56 20.85
C GLY A 92 13.02 -9.58 20.00
N THR A 93 13.29 -10.67 19.26
CA THR A 93 14.39 -10.74 18.29
C THR A 93 13.87 -10.40 16.89
N SER A 94 14.53 -9.47 16.20
CA SER A 94 14.18 -9.07 14.84
C SER A 94 15.14 -9.69 13.82
N VAL A 95 14.60 -10.30 12.78
CA VAL A 95 15.34 -10.80 11.61
C VAL A 95 15.00 -9.88 10.43
N PRO A 96 15.87 -8.90 10.11
CA PRO A 96 15.63 -7.95 9.02
C PRO A 96 15.79 -8.62 7.65
N PHE A 97 15.11 -8.10 6.63
CA PHE A 97 15.12 -8.65 5.28
C PHE A 97 16.52 -8.82 4.67
N ASN A 98 17.47 -7.95 4.99
CA ASN A 98 18.85 -8.05 4.49
C ASN A 98 19.58 -9.35 4.90
N GLY A 99 19.11 -10.02 5.95
CA GLY A 99 19.66 -11.31 6.39
C GLY A 99 18.92 -12.53 5.82
N TRP A 100 18.00 -12.33 4.86
CA TRP A 100 17.19 -13.41 4.31
C TRP A 100 17.86 -13.97 3.06
N PHE A 101 17.95 -15.29 3.00
CA PHE A 101 18.50 -16.00 1.86
C PHE A 101 17.47 -17.03 1.38
N VAL A 102 17.33 -17.17 0.07
CA VAL A 102 16.49 -18.22 -0.52
C VAL A 102 17.31 -19.50 -0.54
N ASP A 103 16.88 -20.49 0.22
CA ASP A 103 17.37 -21.85 0.04
C ASP A 103 16.51 -22.56 -1.02
N ALA A 104 17.10 -22.82 -2.18
CA ALA A 104 16.44 -23.53 -3.28
C ALA A 104 16.43 -25.06 -3.07
N ASN A 105 17.19 -25.58 -2.11
CA ASN A 105 17.30 -27.01 -1.86
C ASN A 105 16.15 -27.49 -0.95
N ARG A 106 15.09 -28.00 -1.57
CA ARG A 106 13.88 -28.49 -0.86
C ARG A 106 14.12 -29.64 0.13
N VAL A 107 15.30 -30.24 0.13
CA VAL A 107 15.66 -31.38 0.99
C VAL A 107 15.95 -30.93 2.43
N GLN A 108 16.34 -29.67 2.68
CA GLN A 108 16.64 -29.16 4.02
C GLN A 108 15.43 -28.55 4.74
N THR A 109 14.35 -28.26 4.02
CA THR A 109 13.12 -27.64 4.55
C THR A 109 12.09 -28.64 5.08
N SER A 110 12.32 -29.95 4.93
CA SER A 110 11.48 -30.96 5.58
C SER A 110 11.83 -31.02 7.07
N LYS A 111 10.79 -30.94 7.92
CA LYS A 111 10.87 -31.18 9.36
C LYS A 111 11.83 -32.35 9.64
N PRO A 112 12.81 -32.23 10.55
CA PRO A 112 13.62 -33.37 10.94
C PRO A 112 12.68 -34.47 11.46
N SER A 113 12.68 -35.61 10.76
CA SER A 113 11.92 -36.79 11.12
C SER A 113 12.35 -37.22 12.52
N LEU A 114 11.52 -36.94 13.51
CA LEU A 114 11.67 -37.51 14.83
C LEU A 114 11.50 -39.02 14.66
N THR A 115 12.56 -39.77 14.94
CA THR A 115 12.48 -41.18 15.29
C THR A 115 11.86 -41.31 16.67
#